data_AF-A0A257MH51-F1
#
_entry.id   AF-A0A257MH51-F1
#
_cell.length_a   1.000
_cell.length_b   1.000
_cell.length_c   1.000
_cell.angle_alpha   90.00
_cell.angle_beta   90.00
_cell.angle_gamma   90.00
#
_symmetry.space_group_name_H-M   'P 1'
#
loop_
_entity.id
_entity.type
_entity.pdbx_description
1 polymer ?
#
loop_
_entity_poly.entity_id
_entity_poly.type
_entity_poly.pdbx_seq_one_letter_code
_entity_poly.pdbx_strand_id
1 'polypeptide(L)'
;NYYTFSYALSKAITLSLFKMYKEDPEEFNYNYAAYLSAGSTMTPPEKLRKFFGIEIDEKLFEDAMDVALMRVQQLQQLEGNMNASLER
;
A
#
# COMPACT_ATOMS: atom_id res chain seq x y z
N ASN A 1 20.23 -9.01 -12.97
CA ASN A 1 18.85 -9.15 -13.49
C ASN A 1 17.91 -8.74 -12.35
N TYR A 2 17.39 -7.50 -12.37
CA TYR A 2 16.66 -6.88 -11.25
C TYR A 2 15.16 -7.23 -11.22
N TYR A 3 14.73 -8.20 -12.04
CA TYR A 3 13.33 -8.57 -12.21
C TYR A 3 12.65 -9.03 -10.92
N THR A 4 13.37 -9.76 -10.06
CA THR A 4 12.86 -10.19 -8.75
C THR A 4 12.66 -9.04 -7.78
N PHE A 5 13.56 -8.03 -7.81
CA PHE A 5 13.43 -6.82 -7.02
C PHE A 5 12.20 -5.99 -7.43
N SER A 6 11.89 -5.95 -8.73
CA SER A 6 10.69 -5.27 -9.24
C SER A 6 9.39 -5.81 -8.61
N TYR A 7 9.33 -7.10 -8.25
CA TYR A 7 8.16 -7.64 -7.55
C TYR A 7 8.04 -7.14 -6.12
N ALA A 8 9.15 -7.08 -5.38
CA ALA A 8 9.15 -6.55 -4.01
C ALA A 8 8.76 -5.07 -4.02
N LEU A 9 9.35 -4.30 -4.93
CA LEU A 9 9.05 -2.88 -5.11
C LEU A 9 7.58 -2.66 -5.52
N SER A 10 7.07 -3.41 -6.50
CA SER A 10 5.68 -3.30 -6.94
C SER A 10 4.69 -3.64 -5.81
N LYS A 11 5.01 -4.63 -4.97
CA LYS A 11 4.21 -4.96 -3.79
C LYS A 11 4.22 -3.84 -2.76
N ALA A 12 5.38 -3.25 -2.49
CA ALA A 12 5.49 -2.12 -1.56
C ALA A 12 4.64 -0.93 -2.04
N ILE A 13 4.78 -0.54 -3.30
CA ILE A 13 3.94 0.51 -3.92
C ILE A 13 2.46 0.19 -3.78
N THR A 14 2.06 -1.05 -4.08
CA THR A 14 0.65 -1.46 -4.00
C THR A 14 0.11 -1.33 -2.57
N LEU A 15 0.88 -1.73 -1.56
CA LEU A 15 0.47 -1.63 -0.16
C LEU A 15 0.38 -0.17 0.32
N SER A 16 1.32 0.68 -0.08
CA SER A 16 1.25 2.12 0.24
C SER A 16 0.05 2.79 -0.43
N LEU A 17 -0.22 2.50 -1.71
CA LEU A 17 -1.44 3.00 -2.37
C LEU A 17 -2.70 2.49 -1.68
N PHE A 18 -2.72 1.24 -1.24
CA PHE A 18 -3.83 0.69 -0.48
C PHE A 18 -4.02 1.40 0.87
N LYS A 19 -2.94 1.70 1.60
CA LYS A 19 -2.96 2.47 2.85
C LYS A 19 -3.62 3.83 2.62
N MET A 20 -3.18 4.58 1.61
CA MET A 20 -3.75 5.88 1.24
C MET A 20 -5.23 5.78 0.88
N TYR A 21 -5.63 4.78 0.08
CA TYR A 21 -7.05 4.57 -0.24
C TYR A 21 -7.90 4.29 0.99
N LYS A 22 -7.35 3.58 2.00
CA LYS A 22 -8.05 3.30 3.25
C LYS A 22 -8.19 4.52 4.16
N GLU A 23 -7.28 5.48 4.05
CA GLU A 23 -7.26 6.72 4.83
C GLU A 23 -8.18 7.80 4.22
N ASP A 24 -8.05 8.09 2.92
CA ASP A 24 -8.92 9.03 2.19
C ASP A 24 -9.27 8.48 0.79
N PRO A 25 -10.40 7.77 0.64
CA PRO A 25 -10.82 7.23 -0.64
C PRO A 25 -11.12 8.29 -1.71
N GLU A 26 -11.61 9.48 -1.33
CA GLU A 26 -12.03 10.50 -2.29
C GLU A 26 -10.81 11.16 -2.93
N GLU A 27 -9.86 11.62 -2.10
CA GLU A 27 -8.60 12.17 -2.59
C GLU A 27 -7.81 11.12 -3.38
N PHE A 28 -7.74 9.88 -2.87
CA PHE A 28 -7.07 8.79 -3.56
C PHE A 28 -7.65 8.55 -4.96
N ASN A 29 -8.97 8.44 -5.08
CA ASN A 29 -9.61 8.15 -6.37
C ASN A 29 -9.35 9.26 -7.40
N TYR A 30 -9.40 10.52 -6.97
CA TYR A 30 -9.06 11.66 -7.82
C TYR A 30 -7.61 11.57 -8.32
N ASN A 31 -6.67 11.36 -7.40
CA ASN A 31 -5.25 11.25 -7.71
C ASN A 31 -4.92 10.02 -8.57
N TYR A 32 -5.60 8.89 -8.33
CA TYR A 32 -5.41 7.65 -9.07
C TYR A 32 -5.95 7.73 -10.50
N ALA A 33 -7.10 8.38 -10.72
CA ALA A 33 -7.59 8.67 -12.06
C ALA A 33 -6.58 9.55 -12.84
N ALA A 34 -6.11 10.64 -12.21
CA ALA A 34 -5.13 11.53 -12.84
C ALA A 34 -3.78 10.85 -13.11
N TYR A 35 -3.33 9.99 -12.19
CA TYR A 35 -2.18 9.11 -12.37
C TYR A 35 -2.37 8.24 -13.62
N LEU A 36 -3.46 7.47 -13.73
CA LEU A 36 -3.69 6.62 -14.90
C LEU A 36 -3.76 7.43 -16.21
N SER A 37 -4.46 8.57 -16.21
CA SER A 37 -4.61 9.43 -17.39
C SER A 37 -3.31 10.05 -17.90
N ALA A 38 -2.29 10.24 -17.05
CA ALA A 38 -1.00 10.77 -17.48
C ALA A 38 -0.18 9.82 -18.39
N GLY A 39 -0.60 8.56 -18.56
CA GLY A 39 0.04 7.63 -19.51
C GLY A 39 1.54 7.46 -19.25
N SER A 40 2.34 7.43 -20.32
CA SER A 40 3.80 7.25 -20.32
C SER A 40 4.59 8.56 -20.48
N THR A 41 3.96 9.72 -20.30
CA THR A 41 4.64 11.02 -20.47
C THR A 41 5.56 11.38 -19.31
N MET A 42 5.53 10.60 -18.22
CA MET A 42 6.35 10.76 -17.02
C MET A 42 7.00 9.43 -16.66
N THR A 43 8.20 9.48 -16.07
CA THR A 43 8.81 8.26 -15.54
C THR A 43 8.00 7.75 -14.33
N PRO A 44 8.01 6.42 -14.04
CA PRO A 44 7.26 5.88 -12.91
C PRO A 44 7.56 6.56 -11.56
N PRO A 45 8.81 6.86 -11.17
CA PRO A 45 9.10 7.55 -9.91
C PRO A 45 8.55 8.98 -9.88
N GLU A 46 8.69 9.74 -10.97
CA GLU A 46 8.15 11.11 -11.05
C GLU A 46 6.62 11.11 -10.92
N LYS A 47 5.99 10.10 -11.50
CA LYS A 47 4.54 9.93 -11.49
C LYS A 47 4.05 9.59 -10.08
N LEU A 48 4.70 8.64 -9.40
CA LEU A 48 4.39 8.28 -8.02
C LEU A 48 4.52 9.48 -7.07
N ARG A 49 5.63 10.22 -7.18
CA ARG A 49 5.86 11.43 -6.39
C ARG A 49 4.82 12.51 -6.66
N LYS A 50 4.47 12.74 -7.92
CA LYS A 50 3.50 13.79 -8.31
C LYS A 50 2.09 13.52 -7.80
N PHE A 51 1.61 12.28 -7.90
CA PHE A 51 0.21 11.97 -7.61
C PHE A 51 -0.02 11.42 -6.20
N PHE A 52 1.01 10.87 -5.56
CA PHE A 52 0.87 10.22 -4.26
C PHE A 52 1.94 10.65 -3.24
N GLY A 53 2.88 11.52 -3.62
CA GLY A 53 3.99 11.90 -2.72
C GLY A 53 4.94 10.75 -2.39
N ILE A 54 4.88 9.64 -3.13
CA ILE A 54 5.69 8.44 -2.88
C ILE A 54 7.06 8.61 -3.55
N GLU A 55 8.11 8.50 -2.76
CA GLU A 55 9.48 8.30 -3.23
C GLU A 55 9.87 6.82 -3.13
N ILE A 56 10.78 6.36 -3.99
CA ILE A 56 11.29 4.98 -3.93
C ILE A 56 12.51 4.98 -3.02
N ASP A 57 12.24 4.89 -1.72
CA ASP A 57 13.23 4.89 -0.64
C ASP A 57 12.85 3.86 0.43
N GLU A 58 13.54 3.89 1.58
CA GLU A 58 13.28 2.98 2.70
C GLU A 58 11.86 3.15 3.26
N LYS A 59 11.35 4.39 3.31
CA LYS A 59 10.03 4.72 3.86
C LYS A 59 8.90 4.02 3.11
N LEU A 60 9.01 3.88 1.80
CA LEU A 60 8.07 3.10 0.99
C LEU A 60 7.90 1.66 1.52
N PHE A 61 8.99 1.02 1.93
CA PHE A 61 8.93 -0.34 2.48
C PHE A 61 8.39 -0.36 3.91
N GLU A 62 8.71 0.64 4.72
CA GLU A 62 8.15 0.81 6.07
C GLU A 62 6.62 0.96 6.01
N ASP A 63 6.12 1.85 5.17
CA ASP A 63 4.68 2.06 4.96
C ASP A 63 3.96 0.80 4.48
N ALA A 64 4.62 0.01 3.63
CA ALA A 64 4.09 -1.27 3.19
C ALA A 64 4.04 -2.30 4.34
N MET A 65 5.03 -2.31 5.22
CA MET A 65 5.09 -3.19 6.37
C MET A 65 4.08 -2.82 7.46
N ASP A 66 3.72 -1.54 7.61
CA ASP A 66 2.62 -1.11 8.49
C ASP A 66 1.30 -1.80 8.12
N VAL A 67 1.00 -1.91 6.83
CA VAL A 67 -0.21 -2.59 6.35
C VAL A 67 -0.16 -4.07 6.69
N ALA A 68 0.99 -4.71 6.53
CA ALA A 68 1.17 -6.11 6.89
C ALA A 68 0.99 -6.33 8.40
N LEU A 69 1.59 -5.46 9.23
CA LEU A 69 1.46 -5.49 10.68
C LEU A 69 0.00 -5.32 11.12
N MET A 70 -0.72 -4.35 10.54
CA MET A 70 -2.14 -4.13 10.80
C MET A 70 -2.96 -5.41 10.52
N ARG A 71 -2.70 -6.10 9.41
CA ARG A 71 -3.41 -7.34 9.08
C ARG A 71 -3.09 -8.48 10.05
N VAL A 72 -1.82 -8.63 10.45
CA VAL A 72 -1.42 -9.62 11.46
C VAL A 72 -2.14 -9.37 12.80
N GLN A 73 -2.19 -8.11 13.24
CA GLN A 73 -2.89 -7.73 14.47
C GLN A 73 -4.40 -8.02 14.38
N GLN A 74 -5.05 -7.70 13.26
CA GLN A 74 -6.45 -8.03 13.03
C GLN A 74 -6.71 -9.55 13.10
N LEU A 75 -5.81 -10.36 12.53
CA LEU A 75 -5.92 -11.81 12.58
C LEU A 75 -5.78 -12.35 14.01
N GLN A 76 -4.81 -11.84 14.76
CA GLN A 76 -4.61 -12.22 16.17
C GLN A 76 -5.83 -11.87 17.03
N GLN A 77 -6.46 -10.72 16.79
CA GLN A 77 -7.71 -10.34 17.47
C GLN A 77 -8.86 -11.28 17.13
N LEU A 78 -9.01 -11.65 15.85
CA LEU A 78 -10.05 -12.59 15.42
C LEU A 78 -9.87 -13.98 16.04
N GLU A 79 -8.63 -14.48 16.09
CA GLU A 79 -8.30 -15.75 16.74
C GLU A 79 -8.63 -15.72 18.25
N GLY A 80 -8.25 -14.65 18.94
CA GLY A 80 -8.59 -14.46 20.36
C GLY A 80 -10.11 -14.44 20.61
N ASN A 81 -10.87 -13.74 19.76
CA ASN A 81 -12.34 -13.69 19.85
C ASN A 81 -13.00 -15.04 19.58
N MET A 82 -12.46 -15.82 18.65
CA MET A 82 -12.95 -17.16 18.34
C MET A 82 -12.74 -18.10 19.52
N ASN A 83 -11.54 -18.11 20.11
CA ASN A 83 -11.23 -18.93 21.28
C ASN A 83 -12.12 -18.56 22.48
N ALA A 84 -12.31 -17.27 22.75
CA ALA A 84 -13.18 -16.80 23.82
C ALA A 84 -14.69 -17.09 23.60
N SER A 85 -15.10 -17.42 22.37
CA SER A 85 -16.48 -17.81 22.03
C SER A 85 -16.70 -19.31 22.13
N LEU A 86 -15.63 -20.13 22.04
CA LEU A 86 -15.68 -21.59 22.20
C LEU A 86 -15.62 -22.04 23.67
N GLU A 87 -15.13 -21.18 24.56
CA GLU A 87 -15.06 -21.42 26.02
C GLU A 87 -16.34 -21.01 26.78
N ARG A 88 -17.38 -20.51 26.07
CA ARG A 88 -18.69 -20.15 26.64
C ARG A 88 -19.75 -21.16 26.27
#